data_AF-A0A9R0D8J6-F1
#
_entry.id   AF-A0A9R0D8J6-F1
#
_cell.length_a   1.000
_cell.length_b   1.000
_cell.length_c   1.000
_cell.angle_alpha   90.00
_cell.angle_beta   90.00
_cell.angle_gamma   90.00
#
_symmetry.space_group_name_H-M   'P 1'
#
loop_
_entity.id
_entity.type
_entity.pdbx_description
1 polymer ?
#
loop_
_entity_poly.entity_id
_entity_poly.type
_entity_poly.pdbx_seq_one_letter_code
_entity_poly.pdbx_strand_id
1 'polypeptide(L)'
;MAPQIELSTWAPTSITFAERQLDRIKRLRSLRSARKQARINNYQETVAEEARSNLPPNSTLDDQAKSQETEKAGEDHDGVKLKNILSAADAERVECKKRKNPDEGFSTYEQATVSQNNGLVENMPTADLEQIETNAQKYDNAVDGVSNMHEDREEAIDKMVNDLSEEQIVKRARYSTRSGDNDDADVDSINDKKQETGEWNLNRFYGEHSTSNKQNLVLPFCCWCKLQQYAQYLSQI
;
A
#
# COMPACT_ATOMS: atom_id res chain seq x y z
N MET A 1 -50.71 -10.26 -6.59
CA MET A 1 -51.81 -10.27 -7.58
C MET A 1 -51.43 -11.28 -8.65
N ALA A 2 -51.88 -12.53 -8.52
CA ALA A 2 -51.50 -13.61 -9.43
C ALA A 2 -52.36 -13.57 -10.70
N PRO A 3 -51.79 -13.70 -11.91
CA PRO A 3 -52.57 -13.70 -13.14
C PRO A 3 -53.36 -15.02 -13.27
N GLN A 4 -54.66 -14.89 -13.54
CA GLN A 4 -55.59 -15.98 -13.83
C GLN A 4 -55.14 -16.72 -15.09
N ILE A 5 -54.90 -18.02 -14.98
CA ILE A 5 -54.64 -18.90 -16.14
C ILE A 5 -56.00 -19.31 -16.69
N GLU A 6 -56.42 -18.68 -17.79
CA GLU A 6 -57.60 -19.11 -18.53
C GLU A 6 -57.34 -20.47 -19.19
N LEU A 7 -57.98 -21.52 -18.67
CA LEU A 7 -58.03 -22.84 -19.30
C LEU A 7 -58.89 -22.76 -20.57
N SER A 8 -58.23 -22.65 -21.73
CA SER A 8 -58.90 -22.75 -23.02
C SER A 8 -59.30 -24.21 -23.29
N THR A 9 -60.60 -24.40 -23.54
CA THR A 9 -61.23 -25.69 -23.82
C THR A 9 -60.74 -26.23 -25.17
N TRP A 10 -60.06 -27.39 -25.18
CA TRP A 10 -59.61 -28.06 -26.40
C TRP A 10 -60.77 -28.82 -27.05
N ALA A 11 -61.54 -28.16 -27.92
CA ALA A 11 -62.35 -28.86 -28.90
C ALA A 11 -61.45 -29.30 -30.07
N PRO A 12 -61.39 -30.60 -30.44
CA PRO A 12 -60.56 -31.03 -31.56
C PRO A 12 -61.20 -30.59 -32.88
N THR A 13 -60.72 -29.49 -33.44
CA THR A 13 -61.03 -29.14 -34.83
C THR A 13 -60.41 -30.20 -35.75
N SER A 14 -61.16 -30.63 -36.77
CA SER A 14 -60.71 -31.60 -37.77
C SER A 14 -59.69 -30.94 -38.71
N ILE A 15 -58.51 -30.63 -38.19
CA ILE A 15 -57.41 -29.99 -38.92
C ILE A 15 -56.88 -31.00 -39.94
N THR A 16 -56.80 -30.58 -41.20
CA THR A 16 -56.28 -31.41 -42.29
C THR A 16 -54.80 -31.76 -42.07
N PHE A 17 -54.32 -32.85 -42.67
CA PHE A 17 -52.93 -33.28 -42.51
C PHE A 17 -51.91 -32.19 -42.91
N ALA A 18 -52.20 -31.43 -43.97
CA ALA A 18 -51.36 -30.33 -44.44
C ALA A 18 -51.25 -29.19 -43.41
N GLU A 19 -52.37 -28.81 -42.78
CA GLU A 19 -52.39 -27.77 -41.75
C GLU A 19 -51.65 -28.22 -40.48
N ARG A 20 -51.78 -29.48 -40.06
CA ARG A 20 -51.00 -30.04 -38.94
C ARG A 20 -49.49 -30.01 -39.23
N GLN A 21 -49.11 -30.28 -40.47
CA GLN A 21 -47.71 -30.22 -40.90
C GLN A 21 -47.17 -28.78 -40.92
N LEU A 22 -47.97 -27.80 -41.38
CA LEU A 22 -47.61 -26.38 -41.33
C LEU A 22 -47.44 -25.88 -39.89
N ASP A 23 -48.34 -26.25 -38.99
CA ASP A 23 -48.24 -25.88 -37.57
C ASP A 23 -47.03 -26.53 -36.90
N ARG A 24 -46.72 -27.78 -37.25
CA ARG A 24 -45.48 -28.44 -36.80
C ARG A 24 -44.24 -27.66 -37.26
N ILE A 25 -44.21 -27.20 -38.52
CA ILE A 25 -43.09 -26.41 -39.06
C ILE A 25 -42.99 -25.05 -38.36
N LYS A 26 -44.10 -24.36 -38.09
CA LYS A 26 -44.12 -23.09 -37.34
C LYS A 26 -43.61 -23.26 -35.91
N ARG A 27 -44.04 -24.31 -35.20
CA ARG A 27 -43.54 -24.66 -33.85
C ARG A 27 -42.05 -24.97 -33.86
N LEU A 28 -41.54 -25.67 -34.87
CA LEU A 28 -40.11 -25.95 -35.00
C LEU A 28 -39.28 -24.68 -35.30
N ARG A 29 -39.81 -23.75 -36.10
CA ARG A 29 -39.15 -22.45 -36.36
C ARG A 29 -39.10 -21.58 -35.10
N SER A 30 -40.21 -21.45 -34.38
CA SER A 30 -40.23 -20.71 -33.11
C SER A 30 -39.29 -21.31 -32.07
N LEU A 31 -39.24 -22.64 -31.94
CA LEU A 31 -38.29 -23.32 -31.05
C LEU A 31 -36.84 -23.07 -31.45
N ARG A 32 -36.51 -23.07 -32.75
CA ARG A 32 -35.16 -22.72 -33.23
C ARG A 32 -34.79 -21.28 -32.91
N SER A 33 -35.72 -20.33 -33.10
CA SER A 33 -35.51 -18.93 -32.73
C SER A 33 -35.32 -18.77 -31.23
N ALA A 34 -36.16 -19.41 -30.40
CA ALA A 34 -36.03 -19.39 -28.95
C ALA A 34 -34.69 -19.99 -28.48
N ARG A 35 -34.27 -21.12 -29.04
CA ARG A 35 -32.94 -21.72 -28.77
C ARG A 35 -31.78 -20.84 -29.22
N LYS A 36 -31.95 -20.06 -30.30
CA LYS A 36 -30.94 -19.09 -30.74
C LYS A 36 -30.86 -17.91 -29.78
N GLN A 37 -32.01 -17.34 -29.40
CA GLN A 37 -32.06 -16.23 -28.45
C GLN A 37 -31.53 -16.63 -27.07
N ALA A 38 -31.91 -17.81 -26.55
CA ALA A 38 -31.37 -18.31 -25.29
C ALA A 38 -29.83 -18.45 -25.32
N ARG A 39 -29.25 -18.95 -26.43
CA ARG A 39 -27.79 -19.02 -26.58
C ARG A 39 -27.14 -17.63 -26.59
N ILE A 40 -27.76 -16.65 -27.24
CA ILE A 40 -27.26 -15.28 -27.28
C ILE A 40 -27.34 -14.63 -25.89
N ASN A 41 -28.48 -14.76 -25.22
CA ASN A 41 -28.70 -14.21 -23.88
C ASN A 41 -27.73 -14.80 -22.87
N ASN A 42 -27.54 -16.13 -22.87
CA ASN A 42 -26.57 -16.77 -21.99
C ASN A 42 -25.15 -16.25 -22.24
N TYR A 43 -24.76 -16.09 -23.51
CA TYR A 43 -23.45 -15.52 -23.83
C TYR A 43 -23.31 -14.07 -23.34
N GLN A 44 -24.34 -13.25 -23.51
CA GLN A 44 -24.37 -11.87 -23.01
C GLN A 44 -24.27 -11.81 -21.48
N GLU A 45 -24.97 -12.70 -20.77
CA GLU A 45 -24.92 -12.82 -19.31
C GLU A 45 -23.53 -13.24 -18.84
N THR A 46 -22.91 -14.26 -19.47
CA THR A 46 -21.55 -14.69 -19.14
C THR A 46 -20.53 -13.57 -19.34
N VAL A 47 -20.62 -12.83 -20.45
CA VAL A 47 -19.73 -11.67 -20.70
C VAL A 47 -19.96 -10.55 -19.69
N ALA A 48 -21.21 -10.30 -19.28
CA ALA A 48 -21.52 -9.29 -18.27
C ALA A 48 -21.03 -9.69 -16.86
N GLU A 49 -21.10 -10.98 -16.52
CA GLU A 49 -20.55 -11.53 -15.28
C GLU A 49 -19.03 -11.48 -15.25
N GLU A 50 -18.38 -11.85 -16.34
CA GLU A 50 -16.92 -11.75 -16.50
C GLU A 50 -16.46 -10.28 -16.42
N ALA A 51 -17.20 -9.36 -17.04
CA ALA A 51 -16.96 -7.93 -16.91
C ALA A 51 -17.11 -7.47 -15.45
N ARG A 52 -18.15 -7.96 -14.73
CA ARG A 52 -18.37 -7.68 -13.30
C ARG A 52 -17.24 -8.21 -12.41
N SER A 53 -16.74 -9.42 -12.68
CA SER A 53 -15.65 -10.02 -11.90
C SER A 53 -14.29 -9.41 -12.19
N ASN A 54 -14.07 -8.92 -13.42
CA ASN A 54 -12.82 -8.26 -13.81
C ASN A 54 -12.69 -6.85 -13.23
N LEU A 55 -13.75 -6.30 -12.64
CA LEU A 55 -13.68 -5.03 -11.95
C LEU A 55 -13.00 -5.16 -10.58
N PRO A 56 -12.24 -4.14 -10.15
CA PRO A 56 -11.71 -4.09 -8.80
C PRO A 56 -12.86 -4.16 -7.78
N PRO A 57 -12.67 -4.85 -6.64
CA PRO A 57 -13.73 -5.09 -5.64
C PRO A 57 -14.31 -3.81 -4.99
N ASN A 58 -13.73 -2.63 -5.26
CA ASN A 58 -14.17 -1.34 -4.73
C ASN A 58 -14.89 -0.44 -5.77
N SER A 59 -15.13 -0.90 -7.00
CA SER A 59 -15.86 -0.09 -7.99
C SER A 59 -17.36 -0.36 -7.92
N THR A 60 -18.16 0.69 -7.71
CA THR A 60 -19.63 0.61 -7.79
C THR A 60 -20.10 0.78 -9.24
N LEU A 61 -21.32 0.32 -9.56
CA LEU A 61 -21.92 0.51 -10.89
C LEU A 61 -22.08 1.99 -11.26
N ASP A 62 -22.26 2.86 -10.25
CA ASP A 62 -22.35 4.31 -10.41
C ASP A 62 -21.01 4.92 -10.87
N ASP A 63 -19.89 4.34 -10.45
CA ASP A 63 -18.56 4.80 -10.88
C ASP A 63 -18.33 4.54 -12.38
N GLN A 64 -18.84 3.42 -12.92
CA GLN A 64 -18.74 3.14 -14.37
C GLN A 64 -19.54 4.12 -15.23
N ALA A 65 -20.74 4.49 -14.77
CA ALA A 65 -21.57 5.47 -15.47
C ALA A 65 -20.85 6.82 -15.54
N LYS A 66 -20.24 7.23 -14.42
CA LYS A 66 -19.44 8.46 -14.35
C LYS A 66 -18.19 8.39 -15.23
N SER A 67 -17.50 7.25 -15.29
CA SER A 67 -16.36 7.06 -16.22
C SER A 67 -16.77 7.25 -17.68
N GLN A 68 -17.89 6.66 -18.08
CA GLN A 68 -18.39 6.81 -19.45
C GLN A 68 -18.85 8.25 -19.75
N GLU A 69 -19.36 8.98 -18.76
CA GLU A 69 -19.74 10.39 -18.90
C GLU A 69 -18.50 11.30 -19.02
N THR A 70 -17.46 11.08 -18.22
CA THR A 70 -16.21 11.84 -18.29
C THR A 70 -15.41 11.53 -19.56
N GLU A 71 -15.40 10.28 -20.02
CA GLU A 71 -14.79 9.88 -21.30
C GLU A 71 -15.49 10.55 -22.49
N LYS A 72 -16.82 10.66 -22.46
CA LYS A 72 -17.59 11.41 -23.47
C LYS A 72 -17.30 12.91 -23.43
N ALA A 73 -17.01 13.45 -22.25
CA ALA A 73 -16.57 14.84 -22.07
C ALA A 73 -15.09 15.06 -22.43
N GLY A 74 -14.31 13.98 -22.60
CA GLY A 74 -12.87 14.05 -22.90
C GLY A 74 -11.99 14.38 -21.69
N GLU A 75 -12.49 14.22 -20.48
CA GLU A 75 -11.76 14.50 -19.23
C GLU A 75 -11.25 13.21 -18.57
N ASP A 76 -10.14 13.31 -17.83
CA ASP A 76 -9.58 12.21 -17.05
C ASP A 76 -10.47 11.90 -15.84
N HIS A 77 -11.10 10.73 -15.88
CA HIS A 77 -12.04 10.27 -14.86
C HIS A 77 -11.42 10.23 -13.46
N ASP A 78 -10.16 9.80 -13.35
CA ASP A 78 -9.50 9.68 -12.05
C ASP A 78 -9.21 11.07 -11.45
N GLY A 79 -8.84 12.04 -12.30
CA GLY A 79 -8.72 13.45 -11.91
C GLY A 79 -10.04 14.06 -11.44
N VAL A 80 -11.15 13.80 -12.13
CA VAL A 80 -12.49 14.29 -11.76
C VAL A 80 -13.00 13.62 -10.48
N LYS A 81 -12.77 12.31 -10.33
CA LYS A 81 -13.11 11.54 -9.13
C LYS A 81 -12.35 12.07 -7.91
N LEU A 82 -11.05 12.34 -8.04
CA LEU A 82 -10.25 12.92 -6.97
C LEU A 82 -10.71 14.35 -6.61
N LYS A 83 -11.05 15.19 -7.59
CA LYS A 83 -11.60 16.53 -7.36
C LYS A 83 -12.95 16.51 -6.64
N ASN A 84 -13.78 15.51 -6.91
CA ASN A 84 -15.11 15.37 -6.31
C ASN A 84 -15.08 14.72 -4.90
N ILE A 85 -14.06 13.90 -4.61
CA ILE A 85 -13.93 13.19 -3.33
C ILE A 85 -13.11 13.99 -2.31
N LEU A 86 -12.07 14.70 -2.74
CA LEU A 86 -11.18 15.42 -1.84
C LEU A 86 -11.58 16.90 -1.77
N SER A 87 -12.09 17.32 -0.60
CA SER A 87 -12.09 18.73 -0.24
C SER A 87 -10.65 19.25 -0.29
N ALA A 88 -10.44 20.53 -0.64
CA ALA A 88 -9.10 21.11 -0.80
C ALA A 88 -8.19 20.85 0.43
N ALA A 89 -8.78 20.79 1.64
CA ALA A 89 -8.07 20.48 2.88
C ALA A 89 -7.60 19.02 2.99
N ASP A 90 -8.29 18.06 2.38
CA ASP A 90 -7.89 16.65 2.40
C ASP A 90 -6.86 16.34 1.30
N ALA A 91 -6.86 17.09 0.19
CA ALA A 91 -5.80 17.02 -0.82
C ALA A 91 -4.44 17.42 -0.24
N GLU A 92 -4.39 18.51 0.53
CA GLU A 92 -3.17 18.97 1.23
C GLU A 92 -2.67 17.92 2.24
N ARG A 93 -3.58 17.30 3.00
CA ARG A 93 -3.22 16.20 3.94
C ARG A 93 -2.67 14.97 3.22
N VAL A 94 -3.19 14.62 2.06
CA VAL A 94 -2.69 13.51 1.25
C VAL A 94 -1.31 13.84 0.68
N GLU A 95 -1.08 15.08 0.27
CA GLU A 95 0.22 15.54 -0.23
C GLU A 95 1.29 15.57 0.88
N CYS A 96 0.95 16.03 2.09
CA CYS A 96 1.83 15.92 3.26
C CYS A 96 2.18 14.47 3.61
N LYS A 97 1.25 13.51 3.40
CA LYS A 97 1.52 12.09 3.64
C LYS A 97 2.44 11.46 2.60
N LYS A 98 2.50 12.00 1.37
CA LYS A 98 3.41 11.54 0.30
C LYS A 98 4.86 11.97 0.51
N ARG A 99 5.10 13.05 1.28
CA ARG A 99 6.45 13.52 1.67
C ARG A 99 7.10 12.70 2.79
N LYS A 100 6.79 11.41 2.89
CA LYS A 100 7.43 10.52 3.86
C LYS A 100 8.55 9.80 3.16
N ASN A 101 9.78 10.12 3.52
CA ASN A 101 10.97 9.36 3.15
C ASN A 101 11.30 8.43 4.34
N PRO A 102 10.67 7.24 4.46
CA PRO A 102 11.03 6.30 5.50
C PRO A 102 12.49 5.87 5.31
N ASP A 103 13.27 5.81 6.40
CA ASP A 103 14.64 5.30 6.33
C ASP A 103 14.61 3.78 6.09
N GLU A 104 14.97 3.37 4.88
CA GLU A 104 15.05 1.96 4.48
C GLU A 104 16.30 1.26 5.04
N GLY A 105 17.14 1.99 5.78
CA GLY A 105 18.46 1.56 6.19
C GLY A 105 19.48 1.73 5.08
N PHE A 106 20.76 1.78 5.45
CA PHE A 106 21.84 1.94 4.47
C PHE A 106 22.66 0.66 4.36
N SER A 107 23.05 0.31 3.12
CA SER A 107 23.93 -0.82 2.85
C SER A 107 25.40 -0.41 2.78
N THR A 108 25.67 0.82 2.31
CA THR A 108 27.02 1.39 2.19
C THR A 108 27.10 2.75 2.87
N TYR A 109 28.29 3.09 3.38
CA TYR A 109 28.54 4.42 3.96
C TYR A 109 28.40 5.55 2.93
N GLU A 110 28.63 5.27 1.65
CA GLU A 110 28.44 6.24 0.56
C GLU A 110 26.98 6.63 0.41
N GLN A 111 26.06 5.65 0.41
CA GLN A 111 24.62 5.91 0.36
C GLN A 111 24.17 6.74 1.57
N ALA A 112 24.64 6.39 2.77
CA ALA A 112 24.34 7.17 3.98
C ALA A 112 24.85 8.61 3.88
N THR A 113 26.05 8.80 3.30
CA THR A 113 26.65 10.13 3.10
C THR A 113 25.86 10.95 2.09
N VAL A 114 25.41 10.35 0.99
CA VAL A 114 24.57 11.02 -0.02
C VAL A 114 23.24 11.44 0.60
N SER A 115 22.60 10.56 1.36
CA SER A 115 21.34 10.88 2.06
C SER A 115 21.52 12.01 3.08
N GLN A 116 22.61 11.97 3.87
CA GLN A 116 22.94 13.06 4.79
C GLN A 116 23.15 14.38 4.05
N ASN A 117 23.92 14.37 2.96
CA ASN A 117 24.21 15.58 2.18
C ASN A 117 22.96 16.16 1.52
N ASN A 118 22.10 15.33 0.93
CA ASN A 118 20.84 15.79 0.35
C ASN A 118 19.96 16.46 1.40
N GLY A 119 19.86 15.85 2.59
CA GLY A 119 19.12 16.45 3.71
C GLY A 119 19.73 17.76 4.19
N LEU A 120 21.07 17.90 4.22
CA LEU A 120 21.72 19.17 4.56
C LEU A 120 21.43 20.23 3.50
N VAL A 121 21.55 19.88 2.21
CA VAL A 121 21.29 20.78 1.08
C VAL A 121 19.85 21.29 1.08
N GLU A 122 18.87 20.42 1.35
CA GLU A 122 17.46 20.80 1.44
C GLU A 122 17.15 21.71 2.63
N ASN A 123 17.89 21.55 3.74
CA ASN A 123 17.73 22.38 4.94
C ASN A 123 18.55 23.67 4.90
N MET A 124 19.42 23.87 3.91
CA MET A 124 20.20 25.11 3.81
C MET A 124 19.26 26.32 3.65
N PRO A 125 19.53 27.42 4.36
CA PRO A 125 18.81 28.66 4.14
C PRO A 125 18.91 29.10 2.69
N THR A 126 17.85 29.73 2.18
CA THR A 126 17.86 30.34 0.84
C THR A 126 19.02 31.33 0.73
N ALA A 127 19.82 31.19 -0.32
CA ALA A 127 21.01 32.00 -0.50
C ALA A 127 20.66 33.49 -0.69
N ASP A 128 21.44 34.36 -0.05
CA ASP A 128 21.29 35.81 -0.18
C ASP A 128 21.84 36.27 -1.55
N LEU A 129 20.92 36.54 -2.47
CA LEU A 129 21.24 36.88 -3.85
C LEU A 129 22.08 38.17 -3.96
N GLU A 130 21.82 39.18 -3.12
CA GLU A 130 22.58 40.44 -3.14
C GLU A 130 24.05 40.21 -2.73
N GLN A 131 24.27 39.32 -1.76
CA GLN A 131 25.62 38.95 -1.35
C GLN A 131 26.34 38.15 -2.42
N ILE A 132 25.62 37.24 -3.10
CA ILE A 132 26.18 36.49 -4.22
C ILE A 132 26.59 37.45 -5.34
N GLU A 133 25.75 38.41 -5.72
CA GLU A 133 26.05 39.37 -6.78
C GLU A 133 27.24 40.28 -6.42
N THR A 134 27.29 40.78 -5.19
CA THR A 134 28.41 41.63 -4.74
C THR A 134 29.72 40.84 -4.66
N ASN A 135 29.69 39.58 -4.23
CA ASN A 135 30.85 38.71 -4.23
C ASN A 135 31.26 38.34 -5.65
N ALA A 136 30.32 38.02 -6.53
CA ALA A 136 30.58 37.74 -7.94
C ALA A 136 31.29 38.92 -8.60
N GLN A 137 30.81 40.16 -8.40
CA GLN A 137 31.48 41.35 -8.91
C GLN A 137 32.90 41.55 -8.35
N LYS A 138 33.16 41.18 -7.09
CA LYS A 138 34.50 41.27 -6.49
C LYS A 138 35.47 40.26 -7.09
N TYR A 139 35.02 39.02 -7.30
CA TYR A 139 35.86 37.92 -7.78
C TYR A 139 35.99 37.89 -9.30
N ASP A 140 35.00 38.36 -10.06
CA ASP A 140 35.05 38.47 -11.54
C ASP A 140 36.09 39.51 -12.00
N ASN A 141 36.35 40.53 -11.17
CA ASN A 141 37.39 41.53 -11.42
C ASN A 141 38.79 41.10 -10.94
N ALA A 142 38.93 39.94 -10.29
CA ALA A 142 40.20 39.44 -9.76
C ALA A 142 40.83 38.43 -10.72
N VAL A 143 41.91 38.85 -11.40
CA VAL A 143 42.70 38.01 -12.33
C VAL A 143 43.19 36.73 -11.64
N ASP A 144 42.65 35.57 -12.04
CA ASP A 144 43.07 34.15 -11.98
C ASP A 144 44.08 33.63 -10.91
N GLY A 145 44.28 34.32 -9.78
CA GLY A 145 45.27 33.96 -8.76
C GLY A 145 44.85 34.17 -7.31
N VAL A 146 43.61 34.61 -7.05
CA VAL A 146 43.14 35.07 -5.72
C VAL A 146 42.30 34.01 -5.00
N SER A 147 42.53 32.71 -5.24
CA SER A 147 41.76 31.65 -4.57
C SER A 147 42.05 31.52 -3.07
N ASN A 148 43.19 32.03 -2.59
CA ASN A 148 43.66 31.81 -1.20
C ASN A 148 43.52 33.04 -0.28
N MET A 149 42.85 34.11 -0.73
CA MET A 149 42.68 35.37 0.04
C MET A 149 41.21 35.65 0.39
N HIS A 150 40.35 34.63 0.36
CA HIS A 150 38.97 34.77 0.78
C HIS A 150 38.89 34.79 2.31
N GLU A 151 38.62 35.95 2.89
CA GLU A 151 38.27 36.08 4.30
C GLU A 151 36.75 36.10 4.42
N ASP A 152 36.19 35.05 5.03
CA ASP A 152 34.77 34.97 5.32
C ASP A 152 34.36 35.97 6.41
N ARG A 153 33.10 36.38 6.40
CA ARG A 153 32.54 37.18 7.48
C ARG A 153 32.43 36.32 8.74
N GLU A 154 32.71 36.92 9.90
CA GLU A 154 32.59 36.24 11.20
C GLU A 154 31.18 35.65 11.41
N GLU A 155 30.13 36.36 11.00
CA GLU A 155 28.74 35.86 11.07
C GLU A 155 28.50 34.57 10.24
N ALA A 156 29.20 34.41 9.12
CA ALA A 156 29.08 33.22 8.28
C ALA A 156 29.80 32.02 8.94
N ILE A 157 30.94 32.28 9.58
CA ILE A 157 31.68 31.29 10.37
C ILE A 157 30.83 30.84 11.57
N ASP A 158 30.21 31.77 12.29
CA ASP A 158 29.35 31.44 13.43
C ASP A 158 28.16 30.57 13.02
N LYS A 159 27.52 30.87 11.87
CA LYS A 159 26.45 30.03 11.32
C LYS A 159 26.92 28.62 10.97
N MET A 160 28.10 28.50 10.36
CA MET A 160 28.72 27.20 10.05
C MET A 160 29.01 26.41 11.32
N VAL A 161 29.55 27.06 12.35
CA VAL A 161 29.85 26.43 13.64
C VAL A 161 28.56 25.97 14.32
N ASN A 162 27.50 26.77 14.30
CA ASN A 162 26.21 26.39 14.89
C ASN A 162 25.59 25.17 14.17
N ASP A 163 25.60 25.15 12.82
CA ASP A 163 25.11 24.00 12.06
C ASP A 163 25.92 22.72 12.37
N LEU A 164 27.25 22.82 12.42
CA LEU A 164 28.11 21.67 12.74
C LEU A 164 27.92 21.18 14.18
N SER A 165 27.94 22.10 15.14
CA SER A 165 27.95 21.79 16.58
C SER A 165 26.58 21.39 17.13
N GLU A 166 25.54 22.15 16.81
CA GLU A 166 24.21 21.95 17.39
C GLU A 166 23.36 21.01 16.56
N GLU A 167 23.49 21.06 15.23
CA GLU A 167 22.64 20.24 14.38
C GLU A 167 23.31 18.93 14.01
N GLN A 168 24.48 18.96 13.37
CA GLN A 168 25.08 17.74 12.83
C GLN A 168 25.61 16.81 13.92
N ILE A 169 26.37 17.33 14.89
CA ILE A 169 26.96 16.52 15.96
C ILE A 169 25.87 15.97 16.89
N VAL A 170 24.90 16.78 17.30
CA VAL A 170 23.82 16.32 18.19
C VAL A 170 22.93 15.28 17.48
N LYS A 171 22.60 15.47 16.19
CA LYS A 171 21.84 14.46 15.41
C LYS A 171 22.63 13.14 15.31
N ARG A 172 23.95 13.19 15.08
CA ARG A 172 24.82 11.99 15.07
C ARG A 172 24.87 11.30 16.44
N ALA A 173 24.96 12.06 17.53
CA ALA A 173 24.96 11.51 18.88
C ALA A 173 23.64 10.79 19.23
N ARG A 174 22.51 11.27 18.68
CA ARG A 174 21.18 10.69 18.89
C ARG A 174 20.80 9.55 17.93
N TYR A 175 21.67 9.19 16.99
CA TYR A 175 21.37 8.17 15.98
C TYR A 175 21.08 6.79 16.60
N SER A 176 21.84 6.42 17.62
CA SER A 176 21.52 5.24 18.45
C SER A 176 20.59 5.66 19.58
N THR A 177 19.32 5.31 19.45
CA THR A 177 18.35 5.51 20.52
C THR A 177 18.42 4.33 21.48
N ARG A 178 18.48 4.60 22.79
CA ARG A 178 18.36 3.55 23.79
C ARG A 178 16.89 3.13 23.85
N SER A 179 16.64 1.84 23.63
CA SER A 179 15.33 1.26 23.96
C SER A 179 15.07 1.42 25.45
N GLY A 180 13.83 1.73 25.84
CA GLY A 180 13.46 1.83 27.25
C GLY A 180 13.60 0.46 27.93
N ASP A 181 14.14 0.47 29.15
CA ASP A 181 14.26 -0.74 29.97
C ASP A 181 12.85 -1.18 30.41
N ASN A 182 12.52 -2.45 30.22
CA ASN A 182 11.24 -3.04 30.61
C ASN A 182 11.45 -3.88 31.88
N ASP A 183 11.02 -3.36 33.03
CA ASP A 183 11.20 -4.01 34.34
C ASP A 183 10.42 -5.35 34.47
N ASP A 184 9.38 -5.56 33.65
CA ASP A 184 8.55 -6.76 33.67
C ASP A 184 9.11 -7.91 32.82
N ALA A 185 10.18 -7.68 32.05
CA ALA A 185 10.79 -8.73 31.23
C ALA A 185 11.65 -9.68 32.08
N ASP A 186 11.56 -10.98 31.83
CA ASP A 186 12.43 -11.98 32.46
C ASP A 186 13.89 -11.72 32.05
N VAL A 187 14.75 -11.49 33.04
CA VAL A 187 16.17 -11.17 32.80
C VAL A 187 16.99 -12.47 32.71
N ASP A 188 17.32 -12.88 31.49
CA ASP A 188 18.13 -14.08 31.20
C ASP A 188 19.65 -13.87 31.44
N SER A 189 20.08 -12.63 31.67
CA SER A 189 21.49 -12.24 31.75
C SER A 189 21.88 -11.71 33.13
N ILE A 190 23.07 -12.11 33.60
CA ILE A 190 23.62 -11.62 34.88
C ILE A 190 24.22 -10.21 34.75
N ASN A 191 24.66 -9.80 33.54
CA ASN A 191 25.25 -8.49 33.29
C ASN A 191 24.83 -7.91 31.92
N ASP A 192 24.90 -6.58 31.79
CA ASP A 192 24.46 -5.82 30.61
C ASP A 192 25.18 -6.23 29.33
N LYS A 193 26.49 -6.55 29.40
CA LYS A 193 27.27 -6.97 28.23
C LYS A 193 26.83 -8.34 27.71
N LYS A 194 26.40 -9.22 28.62
CA LYS A 194 25.81 -10.51 28.31
C LYS A 194 24.39 -10.35 27.78
N GLN A 195 23.64 -9.35 28.27
CA GLN A 195 22.34 -8.99 27.73
C GLN A 195 22.46 -8.52 26.28
N GLU A 196 23.33 -7.55 26.01
CA GLU A 196 23.58 -7.02 24.66
C GLU A 196 24.01 -8.13 23.69
N THR A 197 24.91 -9.01 24.11
CA THR A 197 25.34 -10.14 23.26
C THR A 197 24.27 -11.20 23.06
N GLY A 198 23.46 -11.51 24.08
CA GLY A 198 22.37 -12.48 23.99
C GLY A 198 21.16 -11.97 23.20
N GLU A 199 20.62 -10.82 23.60
CA GLU A 199 19.40 -10.23 23.05
C GLU A 199 19.65 -9.45 21.77
N TRP A 200 20.69 -8.62 21.68
CA TRP A 200 20.84 -7.74 20.52
C TRP A 200 21.55 -8.42 19.36
N ASN A 201 22.55 -9.25 19.68
CA ASN A 201 23.31 -9.97 18.65
C ASN A 201 22.69 -11.34 18.36
N LEU A 202 22.61 -12.24 19.34
CA LEU A 202 22.19 -13.63 19.09
C LEU A 202 20.72 -13.74 18.70
N ASN A 203 19.82 -13.08 19.42
CA ASN A 203 18.39 -13.16 19.12
C ASN A 203 18.04 -12.53 17.76
N ARG A 204 18.78 -11.53 17.29
CA ARG A 204 18.59 -10.96 15.95
C ARG A 204 18.89 -11.96 14.83
N PHE A 205 19.94 -12.78 14.97
CA PHE A 205 20.32 -13.77 13.96
C PHE A 205 19.58 -15.11 14.11
N TYR A 206 19.39 -15.59 15.34
CA TYR A 206 18.89 -16.94 15.61
C TYR A 206 17.51 -16.96 16.26
N GLY A 207 16.92 -15.81 16.58
CA GLY A 207 15.60 -15.73 17.20
C GLY A 207 14.56 -16.45 16.36
N GLU A 208 14.54 -16.19 15.05
CA GLU A 208 13.63 -16.82 14.08
C GLU A 208 13.78 -18.36 14.07
N HIS A 209 15.01 -18.85 14.01
CA HIS A 209 15.30 -20.28 13.95
C HIS A 209 15.16 -21.02 15.29
N SER A 210 15.16 -20.30 16.40
CA SER A 210 15.06 -20.88 17.76
C SER A 210 13.67 -20.77 18.38
N THR A 211 12.70 -20.16 17.68
CA THR A 211 11.32 -19.97 18.14
C THR A 211 10.67 -21.25 18.65
N SER A 212 10.76 -22.36 17.91
CA SER A 212 10.21 -23.66 18.31
C SER A 212 10.82 -24.18 19.61
N ASN A 213 12.14 -24.08 19.76
CA ASN A 213 12.83 -24.51 20.99
C ASN A 213 12.42 -23.63 22.19
N LYS A 214 12.31 -22.30 21.99
CA LYS A 214 11.82 -21.38 23.02
C LYS A 214 10.38 -21.68 23.44
N GLN A 215 9.50 -21.94 22.49
CA GLN A 215 8.13 -22.35 22.76
C GLN A 215 8.07 -23.65 23.57
N ASN A 216 8.90 -24.65 23.22
CA ASN A 216 8.95 -25.91 23.97
C ASN A 216 9.44 -25.74 25.42
N LEU A 217 10.34 -24.79 25.68
CA LEU A 217 10.79 -24.46 27.04
C LEU A 217 9.69 -23.81 27.88
N VAL A 218 8.80 -23.04 27.25
CA VAL A 218 7.67 -22.35 27.92
C VAL A 218 6.41 -23.24 28.01
N LEU A 219 6.26 -24.21 27.10
CA LEU A 219 5.08 -25.08 26.99
C LEU A 219 5.20 -26.51 27.58
N PRO A 220 6.13 -26.89 28.46
CA PRO A 220 6.23 -28.28 28.94
C PRO A 220 4.95 -28.74 29.65
N PHE A 221 4.16 -27.82 30.19
CA PHE A 221 2.85 -28.10 30.79
C PHE A 221 1.77 -28.54 29.78
N CYS A 222 1.83 -28.10 28.52
CA CYS A 222 0.78 -28.39 27.54
C CYS A 222 0.84 -29.84 27.03
N CYS A 223 2.04 -30.42 26.93
CA CYS A 223 2.21 -31.81 26.51
C CYS A 223 1.76 -32.78 27.61
N TRP A 224 2.02 -32.44 28.89
CA TRP A 224 1.55 -33.21 30.03
C TRP A 224 0.02 -33.14 30.17
N CYS A 225 -0.58 -31.96 29.97
CA CYS A 225 -2.04 -31.81 29.91
C CYS A 225 -2.69 -32.59 28.75
N LYS A 226 -2.07 -32.60 27.56
CA LYS A 226 -2.56 -33.41 26.42
C LYS A 226 -2.46 -34.91 26.70
N LEU A 227 -1.35 -35.37 27.28
CA LEU A 227 -1.20 -36.76 27.73
C LEU A 227 -2.23 -37.13 28.80
N GLN A 228 -2.53 -36.22 29.73
CA GLN A 228 -3.51 -36.44 30.79
C GLN A 228 -4.95 -36.44 30.25
N GLN A 229 -5.29 -35.59 29.28
CA GLN A 229 -6.56 -35.66 28.55
C GLN A 229 -6.70 -36.95 27.75
N TYR A 230 -5.62 -37.41 27.10
CA TYR A 230 -5.62 -38.67 26.35
C TYR A 230 -5.78 -39.88 27.29
N ALA A 231 -5.14 -39.85 28.46
CA ALA A 231 -5.29 -40.87 29.50
C ALA A 231 -6.71 -40.90 30.07
N GLN A 232 -7.33 -39.73 30.29
CA GLN A 232 -8.73 -39.64 30.72
C GLN A 232 -9.69 -40.20 29.67
N TYR A 233 -9.49 -39.88 28.38
CA TYR A 233 -10.32 -40.41 27.29
C TYR A 233 -10.20 -41.94 27.17
N LEU A 234 -9.00 -42.50 27.29
CA LEU A 234 -8.79 -43.96 27.28
C LEU A 234 -9.39 -44.67 28.50
N SER A 235 -9.55 -43.98 29.64
CA SER A 235 -10.21 -44.55 30.81
C SER A 235 -11.75 -44.57 30.72
N GLN A 236 -12.33 -43.86 29.75
CA GLN A 236 -13.77 -43.79 29.50
C GLN A 236 -14.25 -44.78 28.42
N ILE A 237 -13.31 -45.47 27.75
CA ILE A 237 -13.55 -46.59 26.82
C ILE A 237 -13.40 -47.89 27.60
#